data_AF-G0M531-F1
#
_entry.id   AF-G0M531-F1
#
_cell.length_a   1.000
_cell.length_b   1.000
_cell.length_c   1.000
_cell.angle_alpha   90.00
_cell.angle_beta   90.00
_cell.angle_gamma   90.00
#
_symmetry.space_group_name_H-M   'P 1'
#
loop_
_entity.id
_entity.type
_entity.pdbx_description
1 polymer ?
#
loop_
_entity_poly.entity_id
_entity_poly.type
_entity_poly.pdbx_seq_one_letter_code
_entity_poly.pdbx_strand_id
1 'polypeptide(L)'
;MNPEEMFQRYLNKYHVTYQHPEHGLVMLTSPVWPQHPELQRSIQQAFQGLDGVTSITINSPEQLVMRYDSDQLRKLSPLMLLSLERRLSKQYHQAGY
;
A
#
# COMPACT_ATOMS: atom_id res chain seq x y z
N MET A 1 18.21 -8.78 7.38
CA MET A 1 17.56 -7.51 6.97
C MET A 1 16.10 -7.66 7.36
N ASN A 2 15.61 -6.83 8.29
CA ASN A 2 14.28 -7.06 8.86
C ASN A 2 13.19 -6.68 7.83
N PRO A 3 12.10 -7.48 7.72
CA PRO A 3 11.01 -7.17 6.80
C PRO A 3 10.39 -5.78 7.04
N GLU A 4 10.37 -5.33 8.29
CA GLU A 4 9.91 -3.98 8.67
C GLU A 4 10.79 -2.87 8.11
N GLU A 5 12.12 -3.04 8.09
CA GLU A 5 13.03 -2.04 7.54
C GLU A 5 12.89 -1.91 6.02
N MET A 6 12.72 -3.04 5.32
CA MET A 6 12.40 -3.01 3.89
C MET A 6 11.07 -2.30 3.65
N PHE A 7 10.04 -2.66 4.42
CA PHE A 7 8.71 -2.07 4.28
C PHE A 7 8.73 -0.55 4.52
N GLN A 8 9.39 -0.08 5.59
CA GLN A 8 9.58 1.34 5.85
C GLN A 8 10.38 2.04 4.74
N ARG A 9 11.39 1.39 4.17
CA ARG A 9 12.15 1.96 3.05
C ARG A 9 11.30 2.17 1.80
N TYR A 10 10.40 1.24 1.50
CA TYR A 10 9.44 1.39 0.40
C TYR A 10 8.43 2.49 0.66
N LEU A 11 7.88 2.53 1.88
CA LEU A 11 6.97 3.60 2.30
C LEU A 11 7.63 4.98 2.17
N ASN A 12 8.86 5.12 2.64
CA ASN A 12 9.63 6.36 2.49
C ASN A 12 9.91 6.71 1.03
N LYS A 13 10.27 5.73 0.18
CA LYS A 13 10.49 5.95 -1.26
C LYS A 13 9.26 6.56 -1.93
N TYR A 14 8.08 6.06 -1.57
CA TYR A 14 6.81 6.50 -2.15
C TYR A 14 6.18 7.69 -1.42
N HIS A 15 6.87 8.29 -0.44
CA HIS A 15 6.32 9.34 0.42
C HIS A 15 4.96 8.91 1.02
N VAL A 16 4.84 7.64 1.41
CA VAL A 16 3.66 7.09 2.06
C VAL A 16 3.97 6.91 3.53
N THR A 17 3.17 7.54 4.38
CA THR A 17 3.18 7.32 5.82
C THR A 17 2.24 6.15 6.13
N TYR A 18 2.74 5.18 6.89
CA TYR A 18 1.96 4.04 7.37
C TYR A 18 1.61 4.22 8.84
N GLN A 19 0.33 4.07 9.17
CA GLN A 19 -0.17 4.03 10.53
C GLN A 19 -1.02 2.77 10.70
N HIS A 20 -0.90 2.13 11.87
CA HIS A 20 -1.68 0.94 12.21
C HIS A 20 -2.46 1.22 13.49
N PRO A 21 -3.57 1.98 13.40
CA PRO A 21 -4.31 2.42 14.58
C PRO A 21 -4.97 1.26 15.34
N GLU A 22 -5.39 0.20 14.65
CA GLU A 22 -6.06 -0.96 15.25
C GLU A 22 -5.67 -2.25 14.51
N HIS A 23 -5.75 -3.40 15.19
CA HIS A 23 -5.51 -4.69 14.56
C HIS A 23 -6.45 -4.93 13.37
N GLY A 24 -5.85 -5.17 12.20
CA GLY A 24 -6.61 -5.38 10.96
C GLY A 24 -7.06 -4.10 10.28
N LEU A 25 -6.52 -2.94 10.68
CA LEU A 25 -6.75 -1.66 10.03
C LEU A 25 -5.45 -0.89 9.86
N VAL A 26 -5.07 -0.62 8.62
CA VAL A 26 -3.95 0.25 8.26
C VAL A 26 -4.49 1.54 7.67
N MET A 27 -3.81 2.64 7.95
CA MET A 27 -4.02 3.91 7.30
C MET A 27 -2.74 4.31 6.60
N LEU A 28 -2.84 4.53 5.31
CA LEU A 28 -1.77 5.01 4.45
C LEU A 28 -2.07 6.45 4.09
N THR A 29 -1.11 7.35 4.29
CA THR A 29 -1.23 8.76 3.95
C THR A 29 -0.10 9.16 3.01
N SER A 30 -0.39 9.80 1.88
CA SER A 30 0.63 10.31 0.98
C SER A 30 0.26 11.69 0.44
N PRO A 31 1.17 12.69 0.55
CA PRO A 31 0.95 14.02 -0.01
C PRO A 31 1.05 14.04 -1.55
N VAL A 32 1.50 12.95 -2.17
CA VAL A 32 1.64 12.81 -3.62
C VAL A 32 0.33 12.41 -4.29
N TRP A 33 -0.54 11.67 -3.59
CA TRP A 33 -1.81 11.16 -4.15
C TRP A 33 -2.80 12.24 -4.61
N PRO A 34 -2.95 13.39 -3.92
CA PRO A 34 -3.79 14.48 -4.43
C PRO A 34 -3.33 15.00 -5.79
N GLN A 35 -2.02 14.97 -6.06
CA GLN A 35 -1.44 15.41 -7.33
C GLN A 35 -1.49 14.30 -8.40
N HIS A 36 -1.46 13.03 -7.97
CA HIS A 36 -1.45 11.84 -8.81
C HIS A 36 -2.49 10.81 -8.34
N PRO A 37 -3.80 11.05 -8.58
CA PRO A 37 -4.86 10.15 -8.16
C PRO A 37 -4.77 8.76 -8.81
N GLU A 38 -4.07 8.64 -9.95
CA GLU A 38 -3.73 7.36 -10.58
C GLU A 38 -2.86 6.45 -9.69
N LEU A 39 -1.95 7.03 -8.90
CA LEU A 39 -1.12 6.26 -7.95
C LEU A 39 -1.98 5.71 -6.82
N GLN A 40 -2.87 6.54 -6.28
CA GLN A 40 -3.81 6.13 -5.23
C GLN A 40 -4.71 4.99 -5.69
N ARG A 41 -5.30 5.11 -6.89
CA ARG A 41 -6.14 4.04 -7.48
C ARG A 41 -5.36 2.76 -7.72
N SER A 42 -4.12 2.88 -8.15
CA SER A 42 -3.31 1.70 -8.42
C SER A 42 -2.89 0.98 -7.15
N ILE A 43 -2.60 1.73 -6.08
CA ILE A 43 -2.40 1.19 -4.73
C ILE A 43 -3.66 0.49 -4.25
N GLN A 44 -4.83 1.13 -4.39
CA GLN A 44 -6.11 0.52 -4.04
C GLN A 44 -6.32 -0.80 -4.79
N GLN A 45 -6.12 -0.83 -6.11
CA GLN A 45 -6.26 -2.05 -6.91
C GLN A 45 -5.26 -3.13 -6.53
N ALA A 46 -4.01 -2.73 -6.25
CA ALA A 46 -2.94 -3.64 -5.88
C ALA A 46 -3.28 -4.33 -4.54
N PHE A 47 -3.77 -3.58 -3.56
CA PHE A 47 -4.21 -4.13 -2.28
C PHE A 47 -5.53 -4.89 -2.38
N GLN A 48 -6.49 -4.46 -3.21
CA GLN A 48 -7.76 -5.16 -3.38
C GLN A 48 -7.58 -6.57 -3.98
N GLY A 49 -6.49 -6.78 -4.73
CA GLY A 49 -6.13 -8.09 -5.28
C GLY A 49 -5.39 -9.01 -4.31
N LEU A 50 -5.12 -8.58 -3.07
CA LEU A 50 -4.47 -9.43 -2.06
C LEU A 50 -5.51 -10.22 -1.27
N ASP A 51 -5.35 -11.54 -1.24
CA ASP A 51 -6.11 -12.41 -0.35
C ASP A 51 -5.84 -12.05 1.12
N GLY A 52 -6.89 -11.60 1.80
CA GLY A 52 -6.83 -11.05 3.15
C GLY A 52 -7.11 -9.57 3.26
N VAL A 53 -7.27 -8.85 2.15
CA VAL A 53 -7.76 -7.46 2.20
C VAL A 53 -9.28 -7.47 2.19
N THR A 54 -9.86 -7.11 3.32
CA THR A 54 -11.32 -7.16 3.52
C THR A 54 -11.99 -5.96 2.88
N SER A 55 -11.39 -4.77 3.00
CA SER A 55 -11.96 -3.54 2.46
C SER A 55 -10.91 -2.46 2.30
N ILE A 56 -11.11 -1.57 1.35
CA ILE A 56 -10.29 -0.37 1.17
C ILE A 56 -11.23 0.82 1.04
N THR A 57 -11.03 1.81 1.88
CA THR A 57 -11.82 3.04 1.95
C THR A 57 -10.89 4.23 1.77
N ILE A 58 -11.20 5.10 0.82
CA ILE A 58 -10.50 6.36 0.63
C ILE A 58 -11.24 7.40 1.47
N ASN A 59 -10.64 7.80 2.59
CA ASN A 59 -11.21 8.85 3.44
C ASN A 59 -10.96 10.24 2.87
N SER A 60 -9.78 10.44 2.27
CA SER A 60 -9.33 11.73 1.73
C SER A 60 -8.46 11.51 0.47
N PRO A 61 -8.25 12.52 -0.39
CA PRO A 61 -7.38 12.40 -1.57
C PRO A 61 -5.95 11.98 -1.24
N GLU A 62 -5.50 12.29 -0.02
CA GLU A 62 -4.18 11.90 0.51
C GLU A 62 -4.24 10.69 1.45
N GLN A 63 -5.43 10.18 1.81
CA GLN A 63 -5.58 9.13 2.83
C GLN A 63 -6.35 7.93 2.30
N LEU A 64 -5.78 6.75 2.53
CA LEU A 64 -6.35 5.46 2.19
C LEU A 64 -6.33 4.59 3.44
N VAL A 65 -7.52 4.19 3.88
CA VAL A 65 -7.70 3.23 4.97
C VAL A 65 -7.94 1.87 4.36
N MET A 66 -7.22 0.87 4.83
CA MET A 66 -7.36 -0.50 4.38
C MET A 66 -7.60 -1.40 5.59
N ARG A 67 -8.63 -2.23 5.49
CA ARG A 67 -8.95 -3.27 6.45
C ARG A 67 -8.46 -4.60 5.94
N TYR A 68 -7.84 -5.36 6.82
CA TYR A 68 -7.18 -6.59 6.45
C TYR A 68 -7.32 -7.66 7.54
N ASP A 69 -7.34 -8.90 7.10
CA ASP A 69 -7.29 -10.10 7.92
C ASP A 69 -5.84 -10.60 7.95
N SER A 70 -5.24 -10.54 9.13
CA SER A 70 -3.84 -10.92 9.33
C SER A 70 -3.56 -12.41 9.06
N ASP A 71 -4.54 -13.30 9.29
CA ASP A 71 -4.37 -14.74 9.10
C ASP A 71 -4.38 -15.11 7.61
N GLN A 72 -5.15 -14.37 6.81
CA GLN A 72 -5.14 -14.50 5.36
C GLN A 72 -3.91 -13.83 4.74
N LEU A 73 -3.52 -12.65 5.22
CA LEU A 73 -2.34 -11.95 4.71
C LEU A 73 -1.04 -12.73 4.92
N ARG A 74 -0.94 -13.50 6.01
CA ARG A 74 0.20 -14.41 6.26
C ARG A 74 0.31 -15.54 5.24
N LYS A 75 -0.77 -15.88 4.54
CA LYS A 75 -0.80 -16.91 3.50
C LYS A 75 -0.45 -16.36 2.11
N LEU A 76 -0.20 -15.05 1.99
CA LEU A 76 0.12 -14.44 0.71
C LEU A 76 1.41 -15.02 0.12
N SER A 77 1.32 -15.35 -1.16
CA SER A 77 2.46 -15.84 -1.92
C SER A 77 3.53 -14.74 -2.06
N PRO A 78 4.80 -15.03 -1.76
CA PRO A 78 5.91 -14.07 -1.91
C PRO A 78 6.04 -13.51 -3.34
N LEU A 79 5.67 -14.31 -4.34
CA LEU A 79 5.67 -13.91 -5.75
C LEU A 79 4.63 -12.81 -6.06
N MET A 80 3.49 -12.81 -5.36
CA MET A 80 2.49 -11.76 -5.51
C MET A 80 3.00 -10.44 -4.92
N LEU A 81 3.66 -10.49 -3.76
CA LEU A 81 4.26 -9.30 -3.13
C LEU A 81 5.30 -8.65 -4.05
N LEU A 82 6.20 -9.44 -4.63
CA LEU A 82 7.20 -8.98 -5.61
C LEU A 82 6.57 -8.35 -6.86
N SER A 83 5.48 -8.95 -7.36
CA SER A 83 4.77 -8.44 -8.53
C SER A 83 4.07 -7.12 -8.24
N LEU A 84 3.45 -7.00 -7.07
CA LEU A 84 2.85 -5.76 -6.57
C LEU A 84 3.89 -4.64 -6.47
N GLU A 85 5.01 -4.92 -5.81
CA GLU A 85 6.09 -3.96 -5.61
C GLU A 85 6.61 -3.43 -6.95
N ARG A 86 6.86 -4.30 -7.92
CA ARG A 86 7.30 -3.89 -9.27
C ARG A 86 6.29 -3.01 -9.98
N ARG A 87 4.99 -3.32 -9.86
CA ARG A 87 3.92 -2.53 -10.48
C ARG A 87 3.84 -1.14 -9.86
N LEU A 88 3.82 -1.07 -8.53
CA LEU A 88 3.81 0.19 -7.79
C LEU A 88 5.09 1.00 -8.08
N SER A 89 6.25 0.37 -8.05
CA SER A 89 7.52 1.05 -8.33
C SER A 89 7.55 1.66 -9.73
N LYS A 90 7.00 0.98 -10.75
CA LYS A 90 6.95 1.55 -12.11
C LYS A 90 6.04 2.78 -12.18
N GLN A 91 4.91 2.76 -11.48
CA GLN A 91 3.96 3.86 -11.53
C GLN A 91 4.47 5.10 -10.79
N TYR A 92 5.06 4.93 -9.60
CA TYR A 92 5.70 6.04 -8.91
C TYR A 92 6.85 6.62 -9.73
N HIS A 93 7.66 5.76 -10.34
CA HIS A 93 8.74 6.22 -11.21
C HIS A 93 8.23 6.99 -12.44
N GLN A 94 7.10 6.58 -13.03
CA GLN A 94 6.44 7.32 -14.11
C GLN A 94 5.89 8.68 -13.65
N ALA A 95 5.47 8.79 -12.39
CA ALA A 95 5.04 10.04 -11.78
C ALA A 95 6.22 10.93 -11.33
N GLY A 96 7.46 10.46 -11.44
CA GLY A 96 8.67 11.21 -11.07
C GLY A 96 9.16 11.00 -9.64
N TYR A 97 8.70 9.94 -8.96
CA TYR A 97 9.00 9.61 -7.55
C TYR A 97 9.71 8.25 -7.39
#